data_AF-A0A4Q5UCH8-F1
#
_entry.id   AF-A0A4Q5UCH8-F1
#
_cell.length_a   1.000
_cell.length_b   1.000
_cell.length_c   1.000
_cell.angle_alpha   90.00
_cell.angle_beta   90.00
_cell.angle_gamma   90.00
#
_symmetry.space_group_name_H-M   'P 1'
#
loop_
_entity.id
_entity.type
_entity.pdbx_description
1 polymer ?
#
loop_
_entity_poly.entity_id
_entity_poly.type
_entity_poly.pdbx_seq_one_letter_code
_entity_poly.pdbx_strand_id
1 'polypeptide(L)'
;MFCLLGSALPALSQDTLPEIRLIATKYKYLRTVDNAETPRPAKLLEHKAAAYDVKKSDYYEEEYDTYFISFIIPEGEMLATYDQNGKLLRTAEKYKDVKLPKAVADAVVDRFPNWHISKDVYLVNYYEGEGAKKVYKLLLENGDKRMRVKANDNGEFL
;
A
#
# COMPACT_ATOMS: atom_id res chain seq x y z
N MET A 1 -45.07 -55.26 -9.60
CA MET A 1 -45.70 -54.02 -9.14
C MET A 1 -44.67 -53.23 -8.37
N PHE A 2 -44.24 -52.10 -8.95
CA PHE A 2 -43.51 -50.95 -8.41
C PHE A 2 -42.23 -51.13 -7.56
N CYS A 3 -41.09 -50.90 -8.23
CA CYS A 3 -39.96 -50.15 -7.66
C CYS A 3 -40.37 -48.70 -7.38
N LEU A 4 -39.74 -48.05 -6.40
CA LEU A 4 -38.94 -46.83 -6.59
C LEU A 4 -38.28 -46.46 -5.25
N LEU A 5 -36.98 -46.77 -5.17
CA LEU A 5 -36.07 -46.27 -4.16
C LEU A 5 -35.91 -44.76 -4.34
N GLY A 6 -36.14 -44.01 -3.27
CA GLY A 6 -35.79 -42.61 -3.19
C GLY A 6 -34.28 -42.46 -3.11
N SER A 7 -33.72 -41.65 -4.00
CA SER A 7 -32.35 -41.16 -3.91
C SER A 7 -32.40 -39.64 -3.91
N ALA A 8 -32.18 -39.06 -2.73
CA ALA A 8 -31.90 -37.65 -2.57
C ALA A 8 -30.56 -37.34 -3.25
N LEU A 9 -30.56 -36.41 -4.20
CA LEU A 9 -29.32 -35.86 -4.75
C LEU A 9 -28.74 -34.89 -3.72
N PRO A 10 -27.44 -34.98 -3.36
CA PRO A 10 -26.79 -33.90 -2.63
C PRO A 10 -26.72 -32.67 -3.54
N ALA A 11 -27.12 -31.52 -3.00
CA ALA A 11 -26.91 -30.23 -3.63
C ALA A 11 -25.40 -29.99 -3.78
N LEU A 12 -24.94 -29.70 -5.01
CA LEU A 12 -23.57 -29.30 -5.26
C LEU A 12 -23.35 -27.87 -4.72
N SER A 13 -22.53 -27.72 -3.67
CA SER A 13 -21.96 -26.42 -3.32
C SER A 13 -20.99 -26.00 -4.43
N GLN A 14 -21.28 -24.90 -5.13
CA GLN A 14 -20.32 -24.27 -6.04
C GLN A 14 -19.60 -23.14 -5.29
N ASP A 15 -18.61 -23.50 -4.47
CA ASP A 15 -17.69 -22.53 -3.86
C ASP A 15 -16.46 -22.34 -4.77
N THR A 16 -16.55 -21.48 -5.78
CA THR A 16 -15.37 -21.08 -6.57
C THR A 16 -15.29 -19.58 -6.76
N LEU A 17 -14.77 -18.86 -5.76
CA LEU A 17 -14.31 -17.46 -5.90
C LEU A 17 -13.05 -17.05 -5.07
N PRO A 18 -11.95 -17.83 -4.95
CA PRO A 18 -10.75 -17.33 -4.27
C PRO A 18 -9.78 -16.57 -5.20
N GLU A 19 -9.45 -17.12 -6.38
CA GLU A 19 -8.31 -16.64 -7.17
C GLU A 19 -8.57 -15.32 -7.91
N ILE A 20 -9.71 -15.21 -8.62
CA ILE A 20 -10.06 -14.02 -9.40
C ILE A 20 -10.18 -12.78 -8.49
N ARG A 21 -10.76 -12.94 -7.29
CA ARG A 21 -10.94 -11.85 -6.31
C ARG A 21 -9.59 -11.39 -5.73
N LEU A 22 -8.70 -12.32 -5.43
CA LEU A 22 -7.36 -12.01 -4.94
C LEU A 22 -6.55 -11.23 -6.01
N ILE A 23 -6.62 -11.66 -7.27
CA ILE A 23 -6.00 -10.96 -8.39
C ILE A 23 -6.57 -9.52 -8.52
N ALA A 24 -7.89 -9.36 -8.48
CA ALA A 24 -8.53 -8.04 -8.59
C ALA A 24 -8.16 -7.07 -7.46
N THR A 25 -8.05 -7.57 -6.22
CA THR A 25 -7.67 -6.75 -5.06
C THR A 25 -6.21 -6.31 -5.11
N LYS A 26 -5.30 -7.20 -5.54
CA LYS A 26 -3.89 -6.85 -5.82
C LYS A 26 -3.78 -5.74 -6.87
N TYR A 27 -4.53 -5.85 -7.97
CA TYR A 27 -4.57 -4.80 -8.99
C TYR A 27 -5.16 -3.48 -8.47
N LYS A 28 -6.20 -3.53 -7.64
CA LYS A 28 -6.80 -2.33 -7.04
C LYS A 28 -5.79 -1.57 -6.18
N TYR A 29 -5.04 -2.27 -5.34
CA TYR A 29 -3.99 -1.68 -4.53
C TYR A 29 -2.89 -1.04 -5.39
N LEU A 30 -2.24 -1.80 -6.26
CA LEU A 30 -1.11 -1.30 -7.07
C LEU A 30 -1.50 -0.10 -7.94
N ARG A 31 -2.72 -0.07 -8.50
CA ARG A 31 -3.21 1.07 -9.29
C ARG A 31 -3.35 2.37 -8.49
N THR A 32 -3.44 2.30 -7.16
CA THR A 32 -3.56 3.49 -6.30
C THR A 32 -2.20 4.01 -5.81
N VAL A 33 -1.23 3.11 -5.61
CA VAL A 33 0.06 3.46 -5.00
C VAL A 33 1.18 3.59 -6.04
N ASP A 34 1.20 2.75 -7.08
CA ASP A 34 2.28 2.69 -8.08
C ASP A 34 1.97 3.56 -9.30
N ASN A 35 2.87 4.50 -9.60
CA ASN A 35 2.89 5.26 -10.84
C ASN A 35 4.34 5.55 -11.28
N ALA A 36 4.55 6.24 -12.39
CA ALA A 36 5.88 6.49 -12.93
C ALA A 36 6.82 7.26 -11.98
N GLU A 37 6.26 8.13 -11.13
CA GLU A 37 6.98 8.97 -10.17
C GLU A 37 7.12 8.33 -8.78
N THR A 38 6.42 7.22 -8.51
CA THR A 38 6.55 6.50 -7.23
C THR A 38 8.01 6.08 -7.00
N PRO A 39 8.60 6.39 -5.83
CA PRO A 39 9.98 6.03 -5.54
C PRO A 39 10.26 4.54 -5.63
N ARG A 40 11.45 4.15 -6.12
CA ARG A 40 11.82 2.72 -6.25
C ARG A 40 11.71 1.93 -4.94
N PRO A 41 12.15 2.45 -3.78
CA PRO A 41 11.98 1.74 -2.50
C PRO A 41 10.51 1.46 -2.18
N ALA A 42 9.62 2.42 -2.47
CA ALA A 42 8.19 2.26 -2.30
C ALA A 42 7.62 1.19 -3.24
N LYS A 43 7.92 1.28 -4.55
CA LYS A 43 7.52 0.24 -5.51
C LYS A 43 7.96 -1.15 -5.08
N LEU A 44 9.18 -1.30 -4.57
CA LEU A 44 9.69 -2.59 -4.11
C LEU A 44 8.81 -3.18 -3.00
N LEU A 45 8.46 -2.40 -1.98
CA LEU A 45 7.61 -2.87 -0.89
C LEU A 45 6.16 -3.06 -1.33
N GLU A 46 5.63 -2.17 -2.16
CA GLU A 46 4.27 -2.25 -2.70
C GLU A 46 4.06 -3.54 -3.49
N HIS A 47 5.00 -3.89 -4.37
CA HIS A 47 4.94 -5.14 -5.13
C HIS A 47 5.14 -6.37 -4.23
N LYS A 48 6.01 -6.31 -3.22
CA LYS A 48 6.16 -7.39 -2.23
C LYS A 48 4.86 -7.63 -1.47
N ALA A 49 4.21 -6.57 -0.99
CA ALA A 49 2.95 -6.68 -0.27
C ALA A 49 1.81 -7.18 -1.17
N ALA A 50 1.75 -6.74 -2.43
CA ALA A 50 0.78 -7.24 -3.40
C ALA A 50 1.01 -8.73 -3.74
N ALA A 51 2.25 -9.18 -3.77
CA ALA A 51 2.58 -10.57 -4.08
C ALA A 51 2.46 -11.51 -2.86
N TYR A 52 2.49 -10.98 -1.64
CA TYR A 52 2.51 -11.76 -0.41
C TYR A 52 1.25 -12.64 -0.28
N ASP A 53 1.46 -13.88 0.16
CA ASP A 53 0.43 -14.89 0.34
C ASP A 53 0.44 -15.35 1.80
N VAL A 54 -0.43 -14.77 2.61
CA VAL A 54 -0.47 -15.02 4.05
C VAL A 54 -0.79 -16.47 4.39
N LYS A 55 -1.57 -17.15 3.55
CA LYS A 55 -2.00 -18.55 3.75
C LYS A 55 -0.85 -19.56 3.60
N LYS A 56 0.27 -19.12 3.02
CA LYS A 56 1.49 -19.91 2.87
C LYS A 56 2.54 -19.58 3.93
N SER A 57 2.21 -18.71 4.90
CA SER A 57 3.11 -18.38 5.98
C SER A 57 3.01 -19.40 7.12
N ASP A 58 4.13 -19.66 7.80
CA ASP A 58 4.19 -20.59 8.95
C ASP A 58 3.39 -20.10 10.17
N TYR A 59 2.92 -18.85 10.14
CA TYR A 59 2.16 -18.19 11.22
C TYR A 59 0.67 -18.09 10.91
N TYR A 60 0.21 -18.73 9.84
CA TYR A 60 -1.20 -18.76 9.47
C TYR A 60 -1.97 -19.73 10.38
N GLU A 61 -2.98 -19.21 11.07
CA GLU A 61 -3.93 -19.97 11.90
C GLU A 61 -5.35 -19.55 11.49
N GLU A 62 -6.22 -20.50 11.16
CA GLU A 62 -7.56 -20.21 10.65
C GLU A 62 -8.41 -19.38 11.61
N GLU A 63 -8.08 -19.39 12.91
CA GLU A 63 -8.76 -18.63 13.96
C GLU A 63 -8.46 -17.12 13.93
N TYR A 64 -7.42 -16.66 13.22
CA TYR A 64 -7.10 -15.23 13.14
C TYR A 64 -7.83 -14.52 12.01
N ASP A 65 -8.59 -13.49 12.37
CA ASP A 65 -9.30 -12.64 11.41
C ASP A 65 -8.37 -11.74 10.58
N THR A 66 -7.23 -11.34 11.16
CA THR A 66 -6.30 -10.38 10.55
C THR A 66 -4.85 -10.70 10.80
N TYR A 67 -4.02 -10.34 9.82
CA TYR A 67 -2.59 -10.58 9.83
C TYR A 67 -1.83 -9.28 9.56
N PHE A 68 -0.81 -9.02 10.37
CA PHE A 68 0.02 -7.82 10.29
C PHE A 68 1.42 -8.21 9.83
N ILE A 69 1.82 -7.75 8.65
CA ILE A 69 3.08 -8.11 8.02
C ILE A 69 3.91 -6.86 7.82
N SER A 70 5.11 -6.84 8.40
CA SER A 70 6.06 -5.75 8.27
C SER A 70 7.09 -6.07 7.19
N PHE A 71 7.23 -5.17 6.22
CA PHE A 71 8.30 -5.20 5.23
C PHE A 71 9.26 -4.04 5.53
N ILE A 72 10.55 -4.35 5.67
CA ILE A 72 11.56 -3.35 6.07
C ILE A 72 12.73 -3.41 5.09
N ILE A 73 13.15 -2.23 4.64
CA ILE A 73 14.36 -1.97 3.85
C ILE A 73 15.09 -0.75 4.46
N PRO A 74 16.37 -0.50 4.13
CA PRO A 74 17.10 0.64 4.70
C PRO A 74 16.42 2.00 4.50
N GLU A 75 15.76 2.18 3.35
CA GLU A 75 15.11 3.44 2.96
C GLU A 75 13.68 3.58 3.50
N GLY A 76 13.07 2.52 4.04
CA GLY A 76 11.69 2.59 4.48
C GLY A 76 11.07 1.29 5.00
N GLU A 77 9.85 1.45 5.51
CA GLU A 77 9.08 0.39 6.14
C GLU A 77 7.62 0.45 5.70
N MET A 78 6.98 -0.71 5.66
CA MET A 78 5.57 -0.89 5.34
C MET A 78 4.96 -1.88 6.32
N LEU A 79 3.85 -1.48 6.96
CA LEU A 79 2.97 -2.37 7.70
C LEU A 79 1.73 -2.66 6.86
N ALA A 80 1.60 -3.89 6.39
CA ALA A 80 0.45 -4.37 5.64
C ALA A 80 -0.50 -5.16 6.56
N THR A 81 -1.81 -4.93 6.44
CA THR A 81 -2.83 -5.72 7.12
C THR A 81 -3.60 -6.54 6.10
N TYR A 82 -3.65 -7.86 6.29
CA TYR A 82 -4.43 -8.80 5.48
C TYR A 82 -5.58 -9.38 6.28
N ASP A 83 -6.69 -9.75 5.64
CA ASP A 83 -7.71 -10.59 6.25
C ASP A 83 -7.30 -12.08 6.23
N GLN A 84 -8.08 -12.92 6.92
CA GLN A 84 -7.94 -14.39 6.90
C GLN A 84 -7.93 -15.02 5.49
N ASN A 85 -8.49 -14.33 4.48
CA ASN A 85 -8.51 -14.79 3.10
C ASN A 85 -7.29 -14.36 2.29
N GLY A 86 -6.34 -13.63 2.89
CA GLY A 86 -5.16 -13.08 2.21
C GLY A 86 -5.44 -11.80 1.42
N LYS A 87 -6.59 -11.16 1.64
CA LYS A 87 -6.93 -9.88 1.02
C LYS A 87 -6.22 -8.74 1.74
N LEU A 88 -5.49 -7.92 1.00
CA LEU A 88 -4.85 -6.72 1.55
C LEU A 88 -5.92 -5.66 1.90
N LEU A 89 -6.04 -5.32 3.19
CA LEU A 89 -7.02 -4.37 3.72
C LEU A 89 -6.47 -2.95 3.82
N ARG A 90 -5.22 -2.80 4.27
CA ARG A 90 -4.57 -1.49 4.44
C ARG A 90 -3.05 -1.59 4.44
N THR A 91 -2.41 -0.48 4.10
CA THR A 91 -0.96 -0.29 4.30
C THR A 91 -0.70 1.02 5.03
N ALA A 92 0.32 1.02 5.89
CA ALA A 92 0.92 2.22 6.45
C ALA A 92 2.41 2.19 6.13
N GLU A 93 2.86 3.17 5.37
CA GLU A 93 4.18 3.17 4.76
C GLU A 93 4.94 4.45 5.04
N LYS A 94 6.26 4.30 5.16
CA LYS A 94 7.16 5.41 5.42
C LYS A 94 8.51 5.17 4.78
N TYR A 95 8.91 6.11 3.93
CA TYR A 95 10.19 6.11 3.26
C TYR A 95 10.92 7.42 3.54
N LYS A 96 12.24 7.38 3.59
CA LYS A 96 13.09 8.54 3.87
C LYS A 96 14.05 8.78 2.73
N ASP A 97 14.32 10.05 2.45
CA ASP A 97 15.33 10.50 1.50
C ASP A 97 15.16 9.86 0.12
N VAL A 98 13.91 9.88 -0.38
CA VAL A 98 13.51 9.28 -1.64
C VAL A 98 13.30 10.33 -2.73
N LYS A 99 13.39 9.91 -3.99
CA LYS A 99 13.15 10.80 -5.13
C LYS A 99 11.73 11.41 -5.04
N LEU A 100 11.65 12.73 -4.94
CA LEU A 100 10.38 13.45 -4.97
C LEU A 100 9.77 13.49 -6.39
N PRO A 101 8.44 13.45 -6.51
CA PRO A 101 7.77 13.75 -7.76
C PRO A 101 8.09 15.17 -8.22
N LYS A 102 8.16 15.37 -9.53
CA LYS A 102 8.43 16.68 -10.12
C LYS A 102 7.52 17.79 -9.58
N ALA A 103 6.22 17.53 -9.48
CA ALA A 103 5.24 18.51 -8.99
C ALA A 103 5.55 19.03 -7.57
N VAL A 104 6.01 18.14 -6.68
CA VAL A 104 6.38 18.50 -5.30
C VAL A 104 7.67 19.33 -5.28
N ALA A 105 8.67 18.91 -6.06
CA ALA A 105 9.94 19.63 -6.15
C ALA A 105 9.74 21.04 -6.72
N ASP A 106 8.99 21.17 -7.82
CA ASP A 106 8.67 22.45 -8.45
C ASP A 106 7.92 23.37 -7.49
N ALA A 107 6.89 22.87 -6.79
CA ALA A 107 6.11 23.65 -5.83
C ALA A 107 6.97 24.21 -4.68
N VAL A 108 8.01 23.48 -4.24
CA VAL A 108 8.95 23.97 -3.21
C VAL A 108 9.84 25.06 -3.77
N VAL A 109 10.39 24.89 -4.97
CA VAL A 109 11.26 25.88 -5.62
C VAL A 109 10.50 27.20 -5.83
N ASP A 110 9.26 27.12 -6.30
CA ASP A 110 8.43 28.30 -6.58
C ASP A 110 8.03 29.06 -5.30
N ARG A 111 7.65 28.32 -4.25
CA ARG A 111 7.15 28.92 -3.00
C ARG A 111 8.26 29.37 -2.05
N PHE A 112 9.40 28.69 -2.06
CA PHE A 112 10.51 28.91 -1.12
C PHE A 112 11.83 29.12 -1.87
N PRO A 113 11.98 30.23 -2.62
CA PRO A 113 13.21 30.49 -3.36
C PRO A 113 14.43 30.58 -2.43
N ASN A 114 15.56 30.02 -2.88
CA ASN A 114 16.82 29.90 -2.13
C ASN A 114 16.78 28.96 -0.91
N TRP A 115 15.71 28.20 -0.72
CA TRP A 115 15.68 27.09 0.24
C TRP A 115 15.96 25.78 -0.49
N HIS A 116 16.80 24.93 0.10
CA HIS A 116 17.04 23.59 -0.42
C HIS A 116 16.35 22.55 0.47
N ILE A 117 15.91 21.46 -0.14
CA ILE A 117 15.34 20.32 0.58
C ILE A 117 16.51 19.51 1.15
N SER A 118 16.67 19.51 2.47
CA SER A 118 17.76 18.77 3.13
C SER A 118 17.38 17.34 3.52
N LYS A 119 16.08 17.09 3.74
CA LYS A 119 15.51 15.77 4.04
C LYS A 119 14.09 15.67 3.55
N ASP A 120 13.67 14.46 3.18
CA ASP A 120 12.28 14.15 2.90
C ASP A 120 11.82 12.87 3.61
N VAL A 121 10.52 12.83 3.89
CA VAL A 121 9.82 11.64 4.33
C VAL A 121 8.56 11.50 3.49
N TYR A 122 8.50 10.42 2.71
CA TYR A 122 7.34 10.04 1.92
C TYR A 122 6.47 9.07 2.72
N LEU A 123 5.19 9.40 2.89
CA LEU A 123 4.21 8.61 3.61
C LEU A 123 3.09 8.18 2.67
N VAL A 124 2.75 6.89 2.71
CA VAL A 124 1.61 6.33 1.98
C VAL A 124 0.72 5.61 2.97
N ASN A 125 -0.58 5.87 2.89
CA ASN A 125 -1.57 5.07 3.60
C ASN A 125 -2.60 4.61 2.58
N TYR A 126 -2.76 3.30 2.45
CA TYR A 126 -3.82 2.70 1.66
C TYR A 126 -4.90 2.14 2.58
N TYR A 127 -6.16 2.34 2.20
CA TYR A 127 -7.30 1.66 2.79
C TYR A 127 -8.16 1.09 1.67
N GLU A 128 -8.53 -0.18 1.82
CA GLU A 128 -9.39 -0.84 0.86
C GLU A 128 -10.77 -0.14 0.83
N GLY A 129 -11.14 0.40 -0.33
CA GLY A 129 -12.39 1.14 -0.51
C GLY A 129 -12.21 2.65 -0.56
N GLU A 130 -11.22 3.19 0.15
CA GLU A 130 -10.93 4.64 0.19
C GLU A 130 -9.77 5.04 -0.74
N GLY A 131 -8.89 4.11 -1.08
CA GLY A 131 -7.73 4.35 -1.93
C GLY A 131 -6.47 4.71 -1.13
N ALA A 132 -5.56 5.46 -1.76
CA ALA A 132 -4.26 5.80 -1.18
C ALA A 132 -4.12 7.30 -0.93
N LYS A 133 -3.59 7.66 0.24
CA LYS A 133 -3.20 9.03 0.59
C LYS A 133 -1.68 9.13 0.66
N LYS A 134 -1.13 10.09 -0.08
CA LYS A 134 0.31 10.34 -0.23
C LYS A 134 0.66 11.69 0.38
N VAL A 135 1.68 11.72 1.25
CA VAL A 135 2.16 12.95 1.89
C VAL A 135 3.68 12.97 1.89
N TYR A 136 4.23 14.09 1.44
CA TYR A 136 5.65 14.40 1.51
C TYR A 136 5.89 15.38 2.65
N LYS A 137 6.70 15.00 3.63
CA LYS A 137 7.17 15.89 4.70
C LYS A 137 8.60 16.29 4.35
N LEU A 138 8.84 17.57 4.18
CA LEU A 138 10.12 18.10 3.73
C LEU A 138 10.75 18.96 4.82
N LEU A 139 12.05 18.81 5.04
CA LEU A 139 12.86 19.75 5.79
C LEU A 139 13.57 20.66 4.79
N LEU A 140 13.31 21.95 4.88
CA LEU A 140 13.93 22.97 4.05
C LEU A 140 14.98 23.73 4.87
N GLU A 141 16.10 24.06 4.24
CA GLU A 141 17.18 24.83 4.86
C GLU A 141 17.62 26.01 3.99
N ASN A 142 17.94 27.12 4.66
CA ASN A 142 18.52 28.33 4.06
C ASN A 142 19.50 28.95 5.06
N GLY A 143 20.79 28.69 4.86
CA GLY A 143 21.82 28.92 5.88
C GLY A 143 21.49 28.17 7.16
N ASP A 144 21.49 28.88 8.30
CA ASP A 144 21.18 28.29 9.61
C ASP A 144 19.67 28.15 9.88
N LYS A 145 18.81 28.65 8.98
CA LYS A 145 17.36 28.59 9.16
C LYS A 145 16.83 27.27 8.62
N ARG A 146 15.86 26.70 9.35
CA ARG A 146 15.18 25.45 8.99
C ARG A 146 13.67 25.62 9.07
N MET A 147 12.94 25.01 8.15
CA MET A 147 11.49 24.89 8.24
C MET A 147 11.00 23.53 7.76
N ARG A 148 9.83 23.11 8.26
CA ARG A 148 9.17 21.89 7.81
C ARG A 148 7.92 22.24 7.04
N VAL A 149 7.78 21.65 5.86
CA VAL A 149 6.59 21.79 5.03
C VAL A 149 6.03 20.41 4.72
N LYS A 150 4.73 20.37 4.41
CA LYS A 150 4.07 19.17 3.93
C LYS A 150 3.41 19.47 2.61
N ALA A 151 3.45 18.50 1.69
CA ALA A 151 2.73 18.57 0.43
C ALA A 151 2.08 17.22 0.10
N ASN A 152 1.02 17.24 -0.71
CA ASN A 152 0.52 16.04 -1.36
C ASN A 152 1.33 15.73 -2.64
N ASP A 153 0.93 14.70 -3.38
CA ASP A 153 1.58 14.26 -4.62
C ASP A 153 1.41 15.21 -5.81
N ASN A 154 0.45 16.14 -5.73
CA ASN A 154 0.26 17.22 -6.71
C ASN A 154 1.10 18.47 -6.40
N GLY A 155 1.88 18.48 -5.31
CA GLY A 155 2.66 19.64 -4.88
C GLY A 155 1.84 20.69 -4.12
N GLU A 156 0.59 20.40 -3.74
CA GLU A 156 -0.22 21.29 -2.92
C GLU A 156 0.21 21.16 -1.45
N PHE A 157 0.45 22.29 -0.81
CA PHE A 157 0.89 22.33 0.59
C PHE A 157 -0.28 22.09 1.57
N LEU A 158 -0.01 21.33 2.64
CA LEU A 158 -0.98 20.88 3.65
C LEU A 158 -0.80 21.56 5.02
#